data_AF-A0A0R1QZF3-F1
#
_entry.id   AF-A0A0R1QZF3-F1
#
_cell.length_a   1.000
_cell.length_b   1.000
_cell.length_c   1.000
_cell.angle_alpha   90.00
_cell.angle_beta   90.00
_cell.angle_gamma   90.00
#
_symmetry.space_group_name_H-M   'P 1'
#
loop_
_entity.id
_entity.type
_entity.pdbx_description
1 polymer ?
#
loop_
_entity_poly.entity_id
_entity_poly.type
_entity_poly.pdbx_seq_one_letter_code
_entity_poly.pdbx_strand_id
1 'polypeptide(L)'
;MADMAKPKTDLSNFGASDEHKVIKYGPFGDNGEPSKSKKVTFRDPGYGRALKIRALRNIGNNEQDIGELAAQINQYVIVNPRYSFDDLDKAVSDEDKTKEVELEGKHGKKPHVLIKFPGYRAAINYSNDIRGVNGADETLDTLQSLSKEVFRQVDDPKKPIDMKFWTDNGGGIEALAKALVYFNEVMDRDGYSAVFGEAYTFLGECL
;
A
#
# COMPACT_ATOMS: atom_id res chain seq x y z
N MET A 1 -26.83 45.52 -1.00
CA MET A 1 -26.65 44.05 -1.01
C MET A 1 -25.70 43.75 -2.15
N ALA A 2 -24.49 43.25 -1.84
CA ALA A 2 -23.48 42.96 -2.86
C ALA A 2 -23.85 41.66 -3.58
N ASP A 3 -23.93 41.74 -4.90
CA ASP A 3 -24.20 40.62 -5.79
C ASP A 3 -22.99 39.67 -5.75
N MET A 4 -23.17 38.49 -5.16
CA MET A 4 -22.11 37.49 -5.11
C MET A 4 -21.90 36.92 -6.51
N ALA A 5 -20.80 37.31 -7.14
CA ALA A 5 -20.38 36.75 -8.41
C ALA A 5 -20.41 35.22 -8.35
N LYS A 6 -21.23 34.60 -9.21
CA LYS A 6 -21.29 33.14 -9.36
C LYS A 6 -19.87 32.61 -9.63
N PRO A 7 -19.51 31.45 -9.07
CA PRO A 7 -18.22 30.81 -9.36
C PRO A 7 -18.03 30.67 -10.87
N LYS A 8 -16.88 31.10 -11.39
CA LYS A 8 -16.51 31.05 -12.83
C LYS A 8 -16.24 29.63 -13.35
N THR A 9 -16.47 28.60 -12.55
CA THR A 9 -16.22 27.22 -12.95
C THR A 9 -17.55 26.51 -13.07
N ASP A 10 -17.91 26.17 -14.31
CA ASP A 10 -19.05 25.32 -14.61
C ASP A 10 -18.79 23.92 -14.03
N LEU A 11 -19.48 23.61 -12.94
CA LEU A 11 -19.37 22.31 -12.26
C LEU A 11 -20.14 21.20 -12.98
N SER A 12 -20.87 21.51 -14.06
CA SER A 12 -21.74 20.54 -14.75
C SER A 12 -20.99 19.58 -15.68
N ASN A 13 -19.73 19.86 -16.03
CA ASN A 13 -18.95 19.04 -16.97
C ASN A 13 -17.95 18.06 -16.33
N PHE A 14 -17.83 18.00 -15.00
CA PHE A 14 -16.87 17.10 -14.34
C PHE A 14 -17.21 15.60 -14.46
N GLY A 15 -18.46 15.24 -14.78
CA GLY A 15 -18.90 13.85 -14.92
C GLY A 15 -18.76 13.25 -16.33
N ALA A 16 -18.45 14.06 -17.35
CA ALA A 16 -18.34 13.61 -18.74
C ALA A 16 -16.93 13.11 -19.12
N SER A 17 -15.93 13.36 -18.26
CA SER A 17 -14.53 12.96 -18.43
C SER A 17 -14.09 11.85 -17.45
N ASP A 18 -15.03 11.27 -16.70
CA ASP A 18 -14.72 10.17 -15.80
C ASP A 18 -14.48 8.89 -16.60
N GLU A 19 -13.40 8.18 -16.29
CA GLU A 19 -13.12 6.89 -16.89
C GLU A 19 -13.73 5.77 -16.05
N HIS A 20 -14.56 4.95 -16.67
CA HIS A 20 -15.18 3.81 -16.01
C HIS A 20 -14.48 2.51 -16.44
N LYS A 21 -13.86 1.82 -15.49
CA LYS A 21 -13.18 0.53 -15.73
C LYS A 21 -13.82 -0.59 -14.91
N VAL A 22 -13.67 -1.82 -15.41
CA VAL A 22 -13.87 -3.04 -14.62
C VAL A 22 -12.49 -3.60 -14.31
N ILE A 23 -12.09 -3.52 -13.05
CA ILE A 23 -10.77 -3.97 -12.59
C ILE A 23 -10.92 -5.39 -12.06
N LYS A 24 -10.12 -6.31 -12.61
CA LYS A 24 -10.04 -7.70 -12.15
C LYS A 24 -9.03 -7.82 -11.00
N TYR A 25 -9.34 -8.61 -9.98
CA TYR A 25 -8.48 -8.79 -8.80
C TYR A 25 -8.78 -10.12 -8.09
N GLY A 26 -8.03 -10.44 -7.02
CA GLY A 26 -8.27 -11.63 -6.21
C GLY A 26 -7.73 -12.91 -6.83
N PRO A 27 -7.97 -14.08 -6.22
CA PRO A 27 -7.20 -15.28 -6.53
C PRO A 27 -7.33 -15.63 -8.01
N PHE A 28 -6.19 -15.99 -8.61
CA PHE A 28 -6.13 -16.44 -9.98
C PHE A 28 -6.83 -17.79 -10.10
N GLY A 29 -7.76 -17.91 -11.04
CA GLY A 29 -8.36 -19.19 -11.39
C GLY A 29 -7.35 -20.11 -12.09
N ASP A 30 -7.79 -21.33 -12.43
CA ASP A 30 -6.95 -22.34 -13.10
C ASP A 30 -6.39 -21.87 -14.45
N ASN A 31 -7.00 -20.85 -15.05
CA ASN A 31 -6.56 -20.21 -16.29
C ASN A 31 -5.56 -19.06 -16.08
N GLY A 32 -5.13 -18.78 -14.84
CA GLY A 32 -4.24 -17.69 -14.51
C GLY A 32 -4.88 -16.30 -14.53
N GLU A 33 -6.22 -16.20 -14.60
CA GLU A 33 -6.96 -14.93 -14.59
C GLU A 33 -7.54 -14.63 -13.21
N PRO A 34 -7.58 -13.36 -12.76
CA PRO A 34 -8.21 -13.03 -11.49
C PRO A 34 -9.71 -13.36 -11.51
N SER A 35 -10.18 -14.02 -10.44
CA SER A 35 -11.55 -14.52 -10.34
C SER A 35 -12.59 -13.48 -9.93
N LYS A 36 -12.17 -12.34 -9.36
CA LYS A 36 -13.06 -11.26 -8.94
C LYS A 36 -12.93 -10.05 -9.87
N SER A 37 -13.94 -9.21 -9.87
CA SER A 37 -13.90 -7.91 -10.55
C SER A 37 -14.67 -6.84 -9.79
N LYS A 38 -14.31 -5.58 -10.01
CA LYS A 38 -14.95 -4.42 -9.40
C LYS A 38 -15.09 -3.31 -10.43
N LYS A 39 -16.26 -2.66 -10.45
CA LYS A 39 -16.47 -1.44 -11.23
C LYS A 39 -15.82 -0.28 -10.50
N VAL A 40 -14.97 0.45 -11.21
CA VAL A 40 -14.22 1.58 -10.69
C VAL A 40 -14.40 2.78 -11.60
N THR A 41 -14.36 3.96 -11.01
CA THR A 41 -14.43 5.23 -11.73
C THR A 41 -13.25 6.10 -11.33
N PHE A 42 -12.48 6.51 -12.32
CA PHE A 42 -11.36 7.42 -12.19
C PHE A 42 -11.73 8.79 -12.75
N ARG A 43 -11.12 9.83 -12.17
CA ARG A 43 -11.28 11.21 -12.61
C ARG A 43 -9.91 11.84 -12.75
N ASP A 44 -9.71 12.54 -13.86
CA ASP A 44 -8.53 13.38 -14.05
C ASP A 44 -8.50 14.46 -12.94
N PRO A 45 -7.48 14.48 -12.07
CA PRO A 45 -7.37 15.47 -10.99
C PRO A 45 -6.95 16.86 -11.51
N GLY A 46 -6.65 16.99 -12.80
CA GLY A 46 -6.07 18.15 -13.47
C GLY A 46 -4.54 18.15 -13.41
N TYR A 47 -3.90 18.58 -14.50
CA TYR A 47 -2.44 18.55 -14.71
C TYR A 47 -1.61 19.03 -13.50
N GLY A 48 -1.94 20.20 -12.94
CA GLY A 48 -1.19 20.77 -11.81
C GLY A 48 -1.29 19.93 -10.53
N ARG A 49 -2.41 19.22 -10.30
CA ARG A 49 -2.55 18.29 -9.19
C ARG A 49 -1.86 16.97 -9.51
N ALA A 50 -1.99 16.46 -10.73
CA ALA A 50 -1.29 15.25 -11.17
C ALA A 50 0.24 15.36 -10.96
N LEU A 51 0.84 16.49 -11.31
CA LEU A 51 2.27 16.75 -11.05
C LEU A 51 2.62 16.76 -9.55
N LYS A 52 1.76 17.35 -8.69
CA LYS A 52 1.97 17.35 -7.23
C LYS A 52 1.91 15.94 -6.65
N ILE A 53 0.95 15.13 -7.09
CA ILE A 53 0.84 13.74 -6.66
C ILE A 53 2.08 12.96 -7.10
N ARG A 54 2.51 13.12 -8.36
CA ARG A 54 3.71 12.44 -8.89
C ARG A 54 5.00 12.85 -8.15
N ALA A 55 5.09 14.09 -7.69
CA ALA A 55 6.25 14.58 -6.95
C ALA A 55 6.49 13.81 -5.64
N LEU A 56 5.47 13.17 -5.06
CA LEU A 56 5.60 12.41 -3.81
C LEU A 56 6.45 11.13 -3.94
N ARG A 57 6.81 10.72 -5.17
CA ARG A 57 7.80 9.65 -5.42
C ARG A 57 9.24 10.08 -5.13
N ASN A 58 9.48 11.37 -5.00
CA ASN A 58 10.79 11.92 -4.62
C ASN A 58 10.56 13.24 -3.91
N ILE A 59 10.50 13.20 -2.58
CA ILE A 59 10.32 14.39 -1.74
C ILE A 59 11.66 15.06 -1.38
N GLY A 60 12.76 14.60 -1.99
CA GLY A 60 14.13 15.02 -1.67
C GLY A 60 14.81 14.06 -0.69
N ASN A 61 16.10 14.26 -0.45
CA ASN A 61 16.89 13.52 0.55
C ASN A 61 16.86 11.99 0.45
N ASN A 62 16.66 11.44 -0.75
CA ASN A 62 16.50 10.00 -0.98
C ASN A 62 15.18 9.39 -0.46
N GLU A 63 14.22 10.23 -0.07
CA GLU A 63 12.95 9.82 0.53
C GLU A 63 11.78 9.89 -0.46
N GLN A 64 10.76 9.10 -0.15
CA GLN A 64 9.47 9.05 -0.85
C GLN A 64 8.35 8.97 0.19
N ASP A 65 7.17 9.49 -0.15
CA ASP A 65 5.96 9.30 0.67
C ASP A 65 4.87 8.65 -0.19
N ILE A 66 5.02 7.34 -0.43
CA ILE A 66 4.09 6.58 -1.26
C ILE A 66 2.73 6.44 -0.57
N GLY A 67 2.69 6.44 0.76
CA GLY A 67 1.49 6.50 1.56
C GLY A 67 0.70 7.79 1.31
N GLU A 68 1.36 8.95 1.24
CA GLU A 68 0.72 10.20 0.86
C GLU A 68 0.30 10.21 -0.61
N LEU A 69 1.14 9.67 -1.50
CA LEU A 69 0.77 9.52 -2.91
C LEU A 69 -0.54 8.72 -3.04
N ALA A 70 -0.64 7.60 -2.32
CA ALA A 70 -1.83 6.77 -2.28
C ALA A 70 -3.03 7.49 -1.65
N ALA A 71 -2.84 8.26 -0.57
CA ALA A 71 -3.89 9.09 0.00
C ALA A 71 -4.43 10.11 -1.01
N GLN A 72 -3.55 10.78 -1.76
CA GLN A 72 -3.93 11.76 -2.77
C GLN A 72 -4.63 11.10 -3.97
N ILE A 73 -4.20 9.91 -4.39
CA ILE A 73 -4.88 9.13 -5.43
C ILE A 73 -6.29 8.72 -4.96
N ASN A 74 -6.41 8.18 -3.74
CA ASN A 74 -7.71 7.84 -3.15
C ASN A 74 -8.65 9.06 -3.08
N GLN A 75 -8.10 10.25 -2.80
CA GLN A 75 -8.88 11.46 -2.62
C GLN A 75 -9.30 12.12 -3.95
N TYR A 76 -8.41 12.16 -4.93
CA TYR A 76 -8.56 13.01 -6.10
C TYR A 76 -8.69 12.28 -7.43
N VAL A 77 -8.33 11.00 -7.48
CA VAL A 77 -8.35 10.19 -8.70
C VAL A 77 -9.45 9.14 -8.62
N ILE A 78 -9.53 8.38 -7.53
CA ILE A 78 -10.52 7.32 -7.36
C ILE A 78 -11.84 7.91 -6.86
N VAL A 79 -12.85 7.97 -7.72
CA VAL A 79 -14.16 8.54 -7.39
C VAL A 79 -15.10 7.49 -6.80
N ASN A 80 -15.04 6.27 -7.33
CA ASN A 80 -15.86 5.15 -6.89
C ASN A 80 -15.13 3.82 -7.08
N PRO A 81 -15.10 2.94 -6.06
CA PRO A 81 -15.50 3.21 -4.67
C PRO A 81 -14.56 4.24 -4.03
N ARG A 82 -15.06 5.00 -3.05
CA ARG A 82 -14.21 5.89 -2.28
C ARG A 82 -13.40 5.08 -1.27
N TYR A 83 -12.12 5.38 -1.19
CA TYR A 83 -11.21 4.78 -0.21
C TYR A 83 -10.71 5.84 0.76
N SER A 84 -10.64 5.45 2.03
CA SER A 84 -9.84 6.11 3.05
C SER A 84 -9.04 5.03 3.77
N PHE A 85 -7.84 5.34 4.26
CA PHE A 85 -7.07 4.35 5.00
C PHE A 85 -7.79 3.89 6.27
N ASP A 86 -8.50 4.80 6.95
CA ASP A 86 -9.31 4.46 8.13
C ASP A 86 -10.39 3.42 7.82
N ASP A 87 -11.09 3.54 6.69
CA ASP A 87 -12.13 2.59 6.30
C ASP A 87 -11.54 1.27 5.82
N LEU A 88 -10.42 1.32 5.09
CA LEU A 88 -9.68 0.14 4.66
C LEU A 88 -9.15 -0.65 5.86
N ASP A 89 -8.57 0.03 6.85
CA ASP A 89 -8.03 -0.58 8.07
C ASP A 89 -9.14 -1.20 8.93
N LYS A 90 -10.32 -0.56 9.00
CA LYS A 90 -11.49 -1.12 9.70
C LYS A 90 -12.08 -2.34 8.98
N ALA A 91 -11.91 -2.42 7.66
CA ALA A 91 -12.41 -3.53 6.85
C ALA A 91 -11.51 -4.77 6.92
N VAL A 92 -10.28 -4.67 7.44
CA VAL A 92 -9.38 -5.81 7.61
C VAL A 92 -10.01 -6.86 8.52
N SER A 93 -10.23 -8.06 7.97
CA SER A 93 -10.81 -9.18 8.71
C SER A 93 -9.89 -9.62 9.85
N ASP A 94 -10.44 -10.23 10.90
CA ASP A 94 -9.62 -10.70 12.04
C ASP A 94 -8.54 -11.70 11.62
N GLU A 95 -8.82 -12.54 10.62
CA GLU A 95 -7.88 -13.51 10.04
C GLU A 95 -6.71 -12.84 9.31
N ASP A 96 -6.91 -11.61 8.81
CA ASP A 96 -5.89 -10.86 8.07
C ASP A 96 -5.10 -9.91 8.96
N LYS A 97 -5.42 -9.79 10.24
CA LYS A 97 -4.69 -8.87 11.14
C LYS A 97 -3.30 -9.37 11.48
N THR A 98 -3.10 -10.68 11.44
CA THR A 98 -1.82 -11.31 11.72
C THR A 98 -1.58 -12.56 10.90
N LYS A 99 -0.32 -12.88 10.58
CA LYS A 99 0.09 -14.11 9.92
C LYS A 99 1.30 -14.70 10.63
N GLU A 100 1.20 -15.96 11.07
CA GLU A 100 2.35 -16.71 11.58
C GLU A 100 3.18 -17.26 10.40
N VAL A 101 4.51 -17.16 10.50
CA VAL A 101 5.42 -17.72 9.49
C VAL A 101 6.62 -18.41 10.14
N GLU A 102 6.87 -19.63 9.72
CA GLU A 102 8.16 -20.30 9.95
C GLU A 102 9.16 -19.80 8.89
N LEU A 103 10.39 -19.57 9.34
CA LEU A 103 11.49 -19.06 8.55
C LEU A 103 12.65 -20.07 8.55
N GLU A 104 13.49 -19.98 7.53
CA GLU A 104 14.77 -20.66 7.47
C GLU A 104 15.86 -19.74 8.03
N GLY A 105 16.19 -19.97 9.31
CA GLY A 105 17.21 -19.25 10.04
C GLY A 105 18.63 -19.74 9.74
N LYS A 106 19.62 -19.15 10.42
CA LYS A 106 21.01 -19.60 10.28
C LYS A 106 21.26 -20.90 11.04
N HIS A 107 22.18 -21.72 10.52
CA HIS A 107 22.63 -22.97 11.15
C HIS A 107 21.49 -23.96 11.47
N GLY A 108 20.48 -24.05 10.58
CA GLY A 108 19.35 -24.97 10.73
C GLY A 108 18.31 -24.56 11.78
N LYS A 109 18.40 -23.33 12.30
CA LYS A 109 17.35 -22.76 13.14
C LYS A 109 16.12 -22.46 12.30
N LYS A 110 14.94 -22.60 12.91
CA LYS A 110 13.64 -22.30 12.31
C LYS A 110 12.86 -21.31 13.17
N PRO A 111 13.23 -20.01 13.14
CA PRO A 111 12.51 -19.03 13.93
C PRO A 111 11.07 -18.93 13.45
N HIS A 112 10.15 -18.87 14.41
CA HIS A 112 8.72 -18.70 14.17
C HIS A 112 8.33 -17.30 14.60
N VAL A 113 7.70 -16.53 13.70
CA VAL A 113 7.37 -15.12 13.96
C VAL A 113 5.92 -14.83 13.56
N LEU A 114 5.28 -13.96 14.33
CA LEU A 114 3.96 -13.43 14.01
C LEU A 114 4.15 -12.08 13.30
N ILE A 115 3.60 -11.95 12.10
CA ILE A 115 3.59 -10.71 11.32
C ILE A 115 2.26 -10.02 11.56
N LYS A 116 2.26 -8.83 12.15
CA LYS A 116 1.05 -8.00 12.30
C LYS A 116 0.86 -7.10 11.08
N PHE A 117 -0.34 -7.05 10.51
CA PHE A 117 -0.65 -6.08 9.46
C PHE A 117 -0.55 -4.64 10.03
N PRO A 118 0.28 -3.76 9.43
CA PRO A 118 0.55 -2.44 10.00
C PRO A 118 -0.52 -1.39 9.65
N GLY A 119 -1.54 -1.78 8.87
CA GLY A 119 -2.48 -0.86 8.23
C GLY A 119 -2.02 -0.49 6.82
N TYR A 120 -2.97 -0.06 5.98
CA TYR A 120 -2.75 0.13 4.54
C TYR A 120 -1.67 1.17 4.24
N ARG A 121 -1.66 2.32 4.91
CA ARG A 121 -0.66 3.38 4.65
C ARG A 121 0.76 2.87 4.90
N ALA A 122 0.97 2.22 6.04
CA ALA A 122 2.28 1.71 6.42
C ALA A 122 2.70 0.51 5.55
N ALA A 123 1.76 -0.38 5.20
CA ALA A 123 2.00 -1.49 4.29
C ALA A 123 2.48 -1.03 2.90
N ILE A 124 1.89 0.05 2.36
CA ILE A 124 2.30 0.67 1.10
C ILE A 124 3.73 1.21 1.20
N ASN A 125 4.06 1.95 2.26
CA ASN A 125 5.41 2.48 2.46
C ASN A 125 6.44 1.34 2.54
N TYR A 126 6.24 0.36 3.44
CA TYR A 126 7.16 -0.78 3.57
C TYR A 126 7.36 -1.57 2.28
N SER A 127 6.35 -1.64 1.41
CA SER A 127 6.45 -2.32 0.12
C SER A 127 7.33 -1.58 -0.90
N ASN A 128 7.62 -0.29 -0.66
CA ASN A 128 8.41 0.56 -1.56
C ASN A 128 9.75 1.02 -0.94
N ASP A 129 9.91 0.97 0.38
CA ASP A 129 11.04 1.56 1.10
C ASP A 129 12.33 0.72 1.11
N ILE A 130 12.33 -0.50 0.54
CA ILE A 130 13.51 -1.38 0.54
C ILE A 130 14.64 -0.84 -0.36
N ARG A 131 14.31 0.06 -1.28
CA ARG A 131 15.27 0.79 -2.10
C ARG A 131 15.02 2.28 -1.95
N GLY A 132 16.08 3.01 -1.62
CA GLY A 132 16.05 4.47 -1.67
C GLY A 132 15.79 4.95 -3.10
N VAL A 133 15.30 6.19 -3.23
CA VAL A 133 14.99 6.82 -4.53
C VAL A 133 16.22 6.88 -5.47
N ASN A 134 17.42 6.95 -4.91
CA ASN A 134 18.70 6.92 -5.61
C ASN A 134 19.23 5.50 -5.91
N GLY A 135 18.48 4.46 -5.53
CA GLY A 135 18.88 3.06 -5.68
C GLY A 135 19.69 2.48 -4.51
N ALA A 136 19.87 3.22 -3.41
CA ALA A 136 20.49 2.71 -2.19
C ALA A 136 19.70 1.52 -1.61
N ASP A 137 20.41 0.62 -0.95
CA ASP A 137 19.81 -0.50 -0.23
C ASP A 137 19.41 -0.05 1.18
N GLU A 138 18.11 -0.05 1.45
CA GLU A 138 17.50 0.39 2.72
C GLU A 138 16.92 -0.81 3.49
N THR A 139 17.35 -2.03 3.15
CA THR A 139 16.84 -3.28 3.73
C THR A 139 17.03 -3.33 5.25
N LEU A 140 18.17 -2.85 5.77
CA LEU A 140 18.45 -2.86 7.20
C LEU A 140 17.47 -1.98 7.97
N ASP A 141 17.28 -0.75 7.51
CA ASP A 141 16.41 0.23 8.16
C ASP A 141 14.94 -0.22 8.10
N THR A 142 14.53 -0.77 6.95
CA THR A 142 13.22 -1.41 6.79
C THR A 142 13.04 -2.57 7.77
N LEU A 143 14.03 -3.47 7.89
CA LEU A 143 13.98 -4.59 8.82
C LEU A 143 13.90 -4.12 10.28
N GLN A 144 14.64 -3.07 10.66
CA GLN A 144 14.57 -2.50 12.01
C GLN A 144 13.18 -1.93 12.30
N SER A 145 12.60 -1.18 11.37
CA SER A 145 11.26 -0.61 11.52
C SER A 145 10.20 -1.71 11.62
N LEU A 146 10.26 -2.72 10.75
CA LEU A 146 9.36 -3.87 10.82
C LEU A 146 9.53 -4.66 12.13
N SER A 147 10.75 -4.81 12.64
CA SER A 147 11.00 -5.49 13.92
C SER A 147 10.28 -4.79 15.07
N LYS A 148 10.32 -3.46 15.09
CA LYS A 148 9.64 -2.64 16.09
C LYS A 148 8.11 -2.67 15.92
N GLU A 149 7.61 -2.45 14.71
CA GLU A 149 6.19 -2.15 14.50
C GLU A 149 5.33 -3.34 14.08
N VAL A 150 5.93 -4.35 13.43
CA VAL A 150 5.21 -5.43 12.73
C VAL A 150 5.51 -6.81 13.31
N PHE A 151 6.78 -7.17 13.46
CA PHE A 151 7.17 -8.51 13.87
C PHE A 151 6.97 -8.68 15.38
N ARG A 152 6.35 -9.80 15.76
CA ARG A 152 6.02 -10.16 17.13
C ARG A 152 6.47 -11.58 17.44
N GLN A 153 6.72 -11.84 18.71
CA GLN A 153 6.92 -13.21 19.19
C GLN A 153 5.58 -13.96 19.13
N VAL A 154 5.61 -15.23 18.71
CA VAL A 154 4.37 -16.03 18.58
C VAL A 154 3.77 -16.35 19.95
N ASP A 155 4.62 -16.59 20.95
CA ASP A 155 4.25 -16.87 22.33
C ASP A 155 3.82 -15.61 23.11
N ASP A 156 4.29 -14.42 22.70
CA ASP A 156 3.83 -13.13 23.21
C ASP A 156 3.63 -12.12 22.07
N PRO A 157 2.43 -12.07 21.45
CA PRO A 157 2.12 -11.15 20.35
C PRO A 157 2.22 -9.66 20.69
N LYS A 158 2.35 -9.29 21.98
CA LYS A 158 2.56 -7.90 22.39
C LYS A 158 4.03 -7.50 22.34
N LYS A 159 4.94 -8.47 22.30
CA LYS A 159 6.37 -8.24 22.36
C LYS A 159 6.97 -8.15 20.95
N PRO A 160 7.58 -7.00 20.58
CA PRO A 160 8.26 -6.88 19.30
C PRO A 160 9.49 -7.76 19.23
N ILE A 161 9.86 -8.13 18.01
CA ILE A 161 11.17 -8.73 17.71
C ILE A 161 12.20 -7.60 17.64
N ASP A 162 13.46 -7.88 18.00
CA ASP A 162 14.56 -6.93 17.91
C ASP A 162 15.70 -7.45 17.03
N MET A 163 16.70 -6.61 16.79
CA MET A 163 17.88 -7.01 16.01
C MET A 163 18.71 -8.11 16.69
N LYS A 164 18.60 -8.26 18.01
CA LYS A 164 19.26 -9.36 18.73
C LYS A 164 18.64 -10.70 18.36
N PHE A 165 17.32 -10.79 18.26
CA PHE A 165 16.65 -12.00 17.79
C PHE A 165 17.14 -12.42 16.41
N TRP A 166 17.25 -11.49 15.46
CA TRP A 166 17.77 -11.78 14.12
C TRP A 166 19.25 -12.16 14.15
N THR A 167 20.04 -11.52 15.00
CA THR A 167 21.44 -11.87 15.21
C THR A 167 21.59 -13.29 15.74
N ASP A 168 20.72 -13.72 16.65
CA ASP A 168 20.77 -15.04 17.26
C ASP A 168 20.23 -16.12 16.31
N ASN A 169 19.19 -15.82 15.54
CA ASN A 169 18.43 -16.82 14.79
C ASN A 169 18.57 -16.78 13.27
N GLY A 170 18.94 -15.65 12.68
CA GLY A 170 18.86 -15.42 11.23
C GLY A 170 17.40 -15.27 10.76
N GLY A 171 17.19 -15.33 9.43
CA GLY A 171 15.83 -15.32 8.84
C GLY A 171 15.20 -13.93 8.64
N GLY A 172 15.85 -12.84 9.04
CA GLY A 172 15.27 -11.48 8.92
C GLY A 172 14.93 -11.04 7.49
N ILE A 173 15.76 -11.40 6.51
CA ILE A 173 15.50 -11.11 5.09
C ILE A 173 14.29 -11.90 4.57
N GLU A 174 14.17 -13.17 4.96
CA GLU A 174 13.01 -13.98 4.60
C GLU A 174 11.75 -13.47 5.29
N ALA A 175 11.83 -13.07 6.56
CA ALA A 175 10.73 -12.45 7.29
C ALA A 175 10.24 -11.18 6.60
N LEU A 176 11.17 -10.31 6.17
CA LEU A 176 10.86 -9.12 5.38
C LEU A 176 10.14 -9.49 4.10
N ALA A 177 10.68 -10.41 3.29
CA ALA A 177 10.05 -10.84 2.04
C ALA A 177 8.63 -11.41 2.27
N LYS A 178 8.44 -12.26 3.28
CA LYS A 178 7.12 -12.79 3.64
C LYS A 178 6.16 -11.71 4.13
N ALA A 179 6.65 -10.72 4.86
CA ALA A 179 5.82 -9.59 5.31
C ALA A 179 5.28 -8.78 4.12
N LEU A 180 6.12 -8.46 3.13
CA LEU A 180 5.66 -7.71 1.95
C LEU A 180 4.65 -8.49 1.12
N VAL A 181 4.89 -9.80 0.93
CA VAL A 181 3.93 -10.66 0.24
C VAL A 181 2.60 -10.66 0.98
N TYR A 182 2.64 -10.86 2.30
CA TYR A 182 1.46 -10.82 3.15
C TYR A 182 0.73 -9.47 3.11
N PHE A 183 1.46 -8.34 3.14
CA PHE A 183 0.85 -7.01 3.02
C PHE A 183 0.11 -6.87 1.70
N ASN A 184 0.71 -7.30 0.60
CA ASN A 184 0.06 -7.28 -0.72
C ASN A 184 -1.15 -8.22 -0.77
N GLU A 185 -1.08 -9.41 -0.17
CA GLU A 185 -2.21 -10.34 -0.07
C GLU A 185 -3.39 -9.70 0.66
N VAL A 186 -3.16 -9.05 1.80
CA VAL A 186 -4.21 -8.36 2.58
C VAL A 186 -4.79 -7.19 1.78
N MET A 187 -3.95 -6.36 1.18
CA MET A 187 -4.38 -5.20 0.39
C MET A 187 -5.13 -5.60 -0.90
N ASP A 188 -4.84 -6.76 -1.49
CA ASP A 188 -5.50 -7.20 -2.73
C ASP A 188 -6.72 -8.11 -2.49
N ARG A 189 -6.95 -8.58 -1.25
CA ARG A 189 -8.12 -9.42 -0.92
C ARG A 189 -9.45 -8.80 -1.36
N ASP A 190 -9.56 -7.49 -1.21
CA ASP A 190 -10.69 -6.65 -1.65
C ASP A 190 -10.38 -5.81 -2.90
N GLY A 191 -9.23 -6.05 -3.53
CA GLY A 191 -8.81 -5.45 -4.79
C GLY A 191 -8.30 -4.02 -4.66
N TYR A 192 -8.02 -3.53 -3.46
CA TYR A 192 -7.50 -2.17 -3.30
C TYR A 192 -6.15 -2.00 -4.02
N SER A 193 -5.23 -2.98 -3.89
CA SER A 193 -3.94 -2.94 -4.56
C SER A 193 -4.07 -2.85 -6.09
N ALA A 194 -4.89 -3.71 -6.70
CA ALA A 194 -5.20 -3.64 -8.14
C ALA A 194 -5.81 -2.29 -8.55
N VAL A 195 -6.76 -1.77 -7.77
CA VAL A 195 -7.39 -0.47 -8.07
C VAL A 195 -6.39 0.69 -7.95
N PHE A 196 -5.54 0.67 -6.94
CA PHE A 196 -4.49 1.67 -6.74
C PHE A 196 -3.50 1.67 -7.90
N GLY A 197 -3.05 0.49 -8.36
CA GLY A 197 -2.14 0.36 -9.51
C GLY A 197 -2.73 0.91 -10.81
N GLU A 198 -3.99 0.62 -11.08
CA GLU A 198 -4.72 1.18 -12.23
C GLU A 198 -4.93 2.68 -12.11
N ALA A 199 -5.29 3.18 -10.93
CA ALA A 199 -5.46 4.61 -10.69
C ALA A 199 -4.15 5.38 -10.86
N TYR A 200 -3.03 4.79 -10.44
CA TYR A 200 -1.70 5.35 -10.64
C TYR A 200 -1.27 5.35 -12.12
N THR A 201 -1.64 4.31 -12.87
CA THR A 201 -1.42 4.25 -14.32
C THR A 201 -2.20 5.34 -15.04
N PHE A 202 -3.50 5.45 -14.73
CA PHE A 202 -4.38 6.50 -15.23
C PHE A 202 -3.85 7.91 -14.91
N LEU A 203 -3.36 8.14 -13.69
CA LEU A 203 -2.73 9.41 -13.31
C LEU A 203 -1.54 9.76 -14.22
N GLY A 204 -0.79 8.77 -14.69
CA GLY A 204 0.32 8.93 -15.62
C GLY A 204 -0.12 9.35 -17.02
N GLU A 205 -1.32 8.97 -17.46
CA GLU A 205 -1.92 9.34 -18.74
C GLU A 205 -2.44 10.79 -18.75
N CYS A 206 -2.71 11.35 -17.57
CA CYS A 206 -3.12 12.76 -17.40
C CYS A 206 -1.94 13.76 -17.45
N LEU A 207 -0.70 13.30 -17.70
CA LEU A 207 0.53 14.10 -17.72
C LEU A 207 1.14 14.19 -19.13
#